data_AF-A0AAN6UQ57-F1
#
_entry.id   AF-A0AAN6UQ57-F1
#
_cell.length_a   1.000
_cell.length_b   1.000
_cell.length_c   1.000
_cell.angle_alpha   90.00
_cell.angle_beta   90.00
_cell.angle_gamma   90.00
#
_symmetry.space_group_name_H-M   'P 1'
#
loop_
_entity.id
_entity.type
_entity.pdbx_description
1 polymer ?
#
loop_
_entity_poly.entity_id
_entity_poly.type
_entity_poly.pdbx_seq_one_letter_code
_entity_poly.pdbx_strand_id
1 'polypeptide(L)'
;MSRNAKLQLLSTMLSEIKDQVDRQNRELSGLSNQLQQIREQLNEHYQPDYKPDDKPGPWIDAPHAPEKPRALKPLPTLNDPAQFRTWEDALRESLDKHGLCDHIDEDDMPSFDDEAARQRWKDDSRDVYLLIMASIQGQAKKDPRGTYCLVVLSLFHLDQVAVDEFNKLREGWTTLDEYHGRVQHFRKWLAESGIKIPSESRLNAVLSPLREHYQALYDRLMVRKQKKTLGWDTLLRDIAEGAEVERILGQP
;
A
#
# COMPACT_ATOMS: atom_id res chain seq x y z
N MET A 1 20.79 49.84 14.09
CA MET A 1 20.79 48.90 15.25
C MET A 1 22.23 48.53 15.60
N SER A 2 22.63 48.70 16.87
CA SER A 2 23.97 48.32 17.32
C SER A 2 24.13 46.79 17.34
N ARG A 3 25.37 46.30 17.24
CA ARG A 3 25.70 44.86 17.32
C ARG A 3 25.13 44.20 18.57
N ASN A 4 25.06 44.93 19.68
CA ASN A 4 24.47 44.46 20.94
C ASN A 4 22.96 44.27 20.86
N ALA A 5 22.24 45.14 20.13
CA ALA A 5 20.79 45.00 19.94
C ALA A 5 20.44 43.75 19.11
N LYS A 6 21.26 43.40 18.11
CA LYS A 6 21.08 42.18 17.32
C LYS A 6 21.36 40.90 18.12
N LEU A 7 22.37 40.92 18.98
CA LEU A 7 22.69 39.79 19.86
C LEU A 7 21.61 39.56 20.91
N GLN A 8 21.04 40.63 21.47
CA GLN A 8 19.90 40.52 22.39
C GLN A 8 18.67 39.91 21.70
N LEU A 9 18.34 40.37 20.48
CA LEU A 9 17.20 39.82 19.72
C LEU A 9 17.37 38.32 19.42
N LEU A 10 18.56 37.90 18.98
CA LEU A 10 18.86 36.49 18.71
C LEU A 10 18.80 35.63 20.00
N SER A 11 19.24 36.17 21.13
CA SER A 11 19.14 35.49 22.43
C SER A 11 17.68 35.32 22.86
N THR A 12 16.82 36.31 22.61
CA THR A 12 15.39 36.22 22.89
C THR A 12 14.72 35.16 22.02
N MET A 13 14.98 35.16 20.71
CA MET A 13 14.42 34.17 19.78
C MET A 13 14.87 32.74 20.11
N LEU A 14 16.14 32.53 20.50
CA LEU A 14 16.64 31.22 20.92
C LEU A 14 15.97 30.73 22.20
N SER A 15 15.67 31.64 23.13
CA SER A 15 14.94 31.29 24.36
C SER A 15 13.50 30.88 24.05
N GLU A 16 12.82 31.61 23.16
CA GLU A 16 11.45 31.31 22.74
C GLU A 16 11.36 29.96 22.01
N ILE A 17 12.32 29.66 21.13
CA ILE A 17 12.41 28.36 20.44
C ILE A 17 12.64 27.24 21.46
N LYS A 18 13.54 27.44 22.43
CA LYS A 18 13.80 26.45 23.48
C LYS A 18 12.54 26.19 24.32
N ASP A 19 11.84 27.23 24.72
CA ASP A 19 10.60 27.13 25.50
C ASP A 19 9.47 26.44 24.70
N GLN A 20 9.49 26.53 23.37
CA GLN A 20 8.56 25.84 22.49
C GLN A 20 8.91 24.34 22.37
N VAL A 21 10.19 24.01 22.19
CA VAL A 21 10.68 22.61 22.16
C VAL A 21 10.42 21.92 23.50
N ASP A 22 10.63 22.60 24.62
CA ASP A 22 10.38 22.06 25.95
C ASP A 22 8.88 21.83 26.23
N ARG A 23 7.98 22.56 25.57
CA ARG A 23 6.53 22.33 25.61
C ARG A 23 6.14 21.10 24.79
N GLN A 24 6.65 21.01 23.55
CA GLN A 24 6.40 19.85 22.68
C GLN A 24 6.92 18.55 23.29
N ASN A 25 8.10 18.57 23.93
CA ASN A 25 8.63 17.38 24.63
C ASN A 25 7.76 16.93 25.81
N ARG A 26 7.14 17.88 26.52
CA ARG A 26 6.18 17.55 27.59
C ARG A 26 4.88 16.96 27.04
N GLU A 27 4.38 17.49 25.92
CA GLU A 27 3.20 16.94 25.23
C GLU A 27 3.46 15.51 24.71
N LEU A 28 4.62 15.27 24.08
CA LEU A 28 5.04 13.93 23.64
C LEU A 28 5.17 12.94 24.80
N SER A 29 5.72 13.39 25.94
CA SER A 29 5.79 12.56 27.15
C SER A 29 4.39 12.23 27.70
N GLY A 30 3.47 13.18 27.64
CA GLY A 30 2.06 12.98 28.01
C GLY A 30 1.35 11.96 27.12
N LEU A 31 1.54 12.06 25.79
CA LEU A 31 1.00 11.12 24.82
C LEU A 31 1.59 9.72 24.98
N SER A 32 2.89 9.60 25.27
CA SER A 32 3.54 8.32 25.55
C SER A 32 2.93 7.64 26.78
N ASN A 33 2.61 8.40 27.82
CA ASN A 33 1.96 7.86 29.02
C ASN A 33 0.51 7.44 28.74
N GLN A 34 -0.21 8.18 27.90
CA GLN A 34 -1.56 7.81 27.46
C GLN A 34 -1.56 6.53 26.62
N LEU A 35 -0.60 6.36 25.71
CA LEU A 35 -0.43 5.13 24.93
C LEU A 35 -0.10 3.92 25.82
N GLN A 36 0.73 4.11 26.84
CA GLN A 36 1.04 3.06 27.81
C GLN A 36 -0.21 2.64 28.61
N GLN A 37 -1.03 3.61 29.05
CA GLN A 37 -2.30 3.32 29.73
C GLN A 37 -3.31 2.60 28.82
N ILE A 38 -3.42 3.00 27.55
CA ILE A 38 -4.29 2.31 26.57
C ILE A 38 -3.82 0.86 26.37
N ARG A 39 -2.50 0.62 26.32
CA ARG A 39 -1.92 -0.72 26.21
C ARG A 39 -2.21 -1.59 27.43
N GLU A 40 -2.14 -1.02 28.62
CA GLU A 40 -2.49 -1.72 29.87
C GLU A 40 -3.99 -2.05 29.92
N GLN A 41 -4.86 -1.11 29.54
CA GLN A 41 -6.31 -1.35 29.45
C GLN A 41 -6.66 -2.43 28.41
N LEU A 42 -5.98 -2.44 27.26
CA LEU A 42 -6.15 -3.48 26.23
C LEU A 42 -5.71 -4.85 26.75
N ASN A 43 -4.58 -4.94 27.45
CA ASN A 43 -4.13 -6.21 28.05
C ASN A 43 -5.06 -6.72 29.17
N GLU A 44 -5.71 -5.83 29.92
CA GLU A 44 -6.71 -6.23 30.93
C GLU A 44 -8.03 -6.69 30.30
N HIS A 45 -8.41 -6.12 29.14
CA HIS A 45 -9.64 -6.49 28.43
C HIS A 45 -9.45 -7.66 27.45
N TYR A 46 -8.22 -8.00 27.08
CA TYR A 46 -7.84 -9.20 26.34
C TYR A 46 -7.19 -10.23 27.28
N GLN A 47 -7.99 -10.86 28.14
CA GLN A 47 -7.69 -12.22 28.56
C GLN A 47 -8.38 -13.16 27.56
N PRO A 48 -7.65 -13.79 26.61
CA PRO A 48 -8.24 -14.90 25.89
C PRO A 48 -8.58 -16.00 26.91
N ASP A 49 -9.77 -16.58 26.82
CA ASP A 49 -10.21 -17.76 27.57
C ASP A 49 -9.37 -19.01 27.20
N TYR A 50 -8.05 -18.91 27.32
CA TYR A 50 -7.14 -20.02 27.09
C TYR A 50 -7.16 -20.93 28.32
N LYS A 51 -7.92 -22.03 28.20
CA LYS A 51 -7.89 -23.13 29.16
C LYS A 51 -6.63 -23.99 28.90
N PRO A 52 -5.76 -24.24 29.89
CA PRO A 52 -4.52 -24.99 29.69
C PRO A 52 -4.67 -26.48 29.33
N ASP A 53 -5.90 -27.00 29.29
CA ASP A 53 -6.18 -28.44 29.14
C ASP A 53 -6.68 -28.85 27.75
N ASP A 54 -6.87 -27.91 26.83
CA ASP A 54 -7.11 -28.25 25.43
C ASP A 54 -5.77 -28.61 24.79
N LYS A 55 -5.55 -29.92 24.62
CA LYS A 55 -4.37 -30.46 23.94
C LYS A 55 -4.16 -29.69 22.63
N PRO A 56 -2.95 -29.13 22.39
CA PRO A 56 -2.67 -28.48 21.13
C PRO A 56 -2.90 -29.49 20.00
N GLY A 57 -3.81 -29.15 19.09
CA GLY A 57 -3.92 -29.82 17.80
C GLY A 57 -2.60 -29.72 17.04
N PRO A 58 -2.37 -30.56 16.01
CA PRO A 58 -1.06 -30.75 15.39
C PRO A 58 -0.74 -29.59 14.44
N TRP A 59 -0.49 -28.39 14.98
CA TRP A 59 -0.12 -27.20 14.22
C TRP A 59 1.09 -26.49 14.84
N ILE A 60 2.02 -27.25 15.40
CA ILE A 60 3.38 -26.76 15.64
C ILE A 60 4.32 -27.65 14.84
N ASP A 61 4.31 -27.45 13.53
CA ASP A 61 5.41 -27.89 12.67
C ASP A 61 6.42 -26.74 12.55
N ALA A 62 7.50 -26.93 13.32
CA ALA A 62 8.90 -26.60 13.05
C ALA A 62 9.33 -25.15 12.70
N PRO A 63 10.49 -24.68 13.21
CA PRO A 63 11.13 -23.46 12.74
C PRO A 63 11.43 -23.59 11.24
N HIS A 64 11.00 -22.60 10.44
CA HIS A 64 11.17 -22.58 8.99
C HIS A 64 12.62 -22.77 8.58
N ALA A 65 12.93 -23.97 8.08
CA ALA A 65 13.98 -24.12 7.10
C ALA A 65 13.56 -23.38 5.81
N PRO A 66 14.50 -22.81 5.03
CA PRO A 66 14.17 -22.21 3.75
C PRO A 66 13.52 -23.29 2.86
N GLU A 67 12.23 -23.11 2.57
CA GLU A 67 11.51 -24.00 1.66
C GLU A 67 12.24 -23.97 0.31
N LYS A 68 12.39 -25.14 -0.32
CA LYS A 68 12.98 -25.25 -1.65
C LYS A 68 12.27 -24.26 -2.59
N PRO A 69 12.99 -23.56 -3.49
CA PRO A 69 12.37 -22.62 -4.41
C PRO A 69 11.23 -23.30 -5.17
N ARG A 70 10.04 -22.69 -5.13
CA ARG A 70 8.84 -23.21 -5.78
C ARG A 70 9.05 -23.26 -7.29
N ALA A 71 8.76 -24.40 -7.90
CA ALA A 71 8.88 -24.58 -9.35
C ALA A 71 7.66 -24.01 -10.06
N LEU A 72 7.61 -22.67 -10.20
CA LEU A 72 6.61 -21.98 -11.02
C LEU A 72 6.79 -22.33 -12.49
N LYS A 73 5.68 -22.47 -13.22
CA LYS A 73 5.69 -22.78 -14.65
C LYS A 73 6.09 -21.51 -15.41
N PRO A 74 7.15 -21.54 -16.24
CA PRO A 74 7.57 -20.36 -16.98
C PRO A 74 6.47 -19.89 -17.94
N LEU A 75 6.31 -18.58 -18.04
CA LEU A 75 5.32 -17.96 -18.92
C LEU A 75 5.89 -17.77 -20.33
N PRO A 76 5.03 -17.76 -21.37
CA PRO A 76 5.47 -17.34 -22.70
C PRO A 76 5.90 -15.88 -22.68
N THR A 77 6.84 -15.50 -23.54
CA THR A 77 7.22 -14.08 -23.68
C THR A 77 6.07 -13.29 -24.29
N LEU A 78 5.70 -12.21 -23.64
CA LEU A 78 4.61 -11.32 -24.03
C LEU A 78 5.15 -10.17 -24.86
N ASN A 79 5.10 -10.33 -26.18
CA ASN A 79 5.63 -9.36 -27.14
C ASN A 79 4.51 -8.62 -27.90
N ASP A 80 3.29 -9.16 -27.87
CA ASP A 80 2.15 -8.66 -28.64
C ASP A 80 0.88 -8.62 -27.77
N PRO A 81 0.08 -7.54 -27.83
CA PRO A 81 -1.22 -7.45 -27.14
C PRO A 81 -2.18 -8.61 -27.43
N ALA A 82 -2.15 -9.18 -28.64
CA ALA A 82 -2.97 -10.33 -29.02
C ALA A 82 -2.64 -11.58 -28.20
N GLN A 83 -1.43 -11.67 -27.64
CA GLN A 83 -1.00 -12.77 -26.79
C GLN A 83 -1.43 -12.61 -25.33
N PHE A 84 -1.97 -11.44 -24.95
CA PHE A 84 -2.26 -11.11 -23.55
C PHE A 84 -3.16 -12.14 -22.87
N ARG A 85 -4.26 -12.57 -23.52
CA ARG A 85 -5.16 -13.57 -22.92
C ARG A 85 -4.45 -14.89 -22.66
N THR A 86 -3.73 -15.40 -23.65
CA THR A 86 -2.97 -16.65 -23.50
C THR A 86 -1.88 -16.54 -22.44
N TRP A 87 -1.26 -15.37 -22.33
CA TRP A 87 -0.28 -15.09 -21.27
C TRP A 87 -0.93 -15.00 -19.90
N GLU A 88 -2.07 -14.31 -19.76
CA GLU A 88 -2.83 -14.18 -18.52
C GLU A 88 -3.33 -15.56 -18.05
N ASP A 89 -3.84 -16.39 -18.96
CA ASP A 89 -4.25 -17.75 -18.65
C ASP A 89 -3.06 -18.60 -18.15
N ALA A 90 -1.90 -18.49 -18.80
CA ALA A 90 -0.68 -19.19 -18.38
C ALA A 90 -0.15 -18.69 -17.02
N LEU A 91 -0.26 -17.38 -16.75
CA LEU A 91 0.07 -16.78 -15.47
C LEU A 91 -0.84 -17.32 -14.37
N ARG A 92 -2.16 -17.25 -14.58
CA ARG A 92 -3.14 -17.76 -13.62
C ARG A 92 -2.96 -19.26 -13.38
N GLU A 93 -2.74 -20.07 -14.42
CA GLU A 93 -2.44 -21.50 -14.28
C GLU A 93 -1.18 -21.75 -13.42
N SER A 94 -0.12 -20.96 -13.64
CA SER A 94 1.12 -21.09 -12.87
C SER A 94 0.96 -20.67 -11.41
N LEU A 95 0.08 -19.70 -11.11
CA LEU A 95 -0.12 -19.20 -9.75
C LEU A 95 -1.14 -20.02 -8.95
N ASP A 96 -2.20 -20.47 -9.60
CA ASP A 96 -3.31 -21.20 -8.99
C ASP A 96 -2.84 -22.48 -8.30
N LYS A 97 -1.92 -23.21 -8.95
CA LYS A 97 -1.30 -24.42 -8.39
C LYS A 97 -0.61 -24.19 -7.04
N HIS A 98 -0.25 -22.95 -6.74
CA HIS A 98 0.45 -22.55 -5.52
C HIS A 98 -0.39 -21.61 -4.63
N GLY A 99 -1.66 -21.35 -4.98
CA GLY A 99 -2.52 -20.43 -4.24
C GLY A 99 -2.04 -18.97 -4.28
N LEU A 100 -1.37 -18.55 -5.37
CA LEU A 100 -0.73 -17.24 -5.45
C LEU A 100 -1.51 -16.19 -6.27
N CYS A 101 -2.70 -16.54 -6.78
CA CYS A 101 -3.52 -15.63 -7.59
C CYS A 101 -3.87 -14.33 -6.83
N ASP A 102 -4.05 -14.43 -5.51
CA ASP A 102 -4.42 -13.30 -4.66
C ASP A 102 -3.34 -12.20 -4.64
N HIS A 103 -2.08 -12.53 -4.94
CA HIS A 103 -1.01 -11.54 -5.07
C HIS A 103 -1.13 -10.66 -6.32
N ILE A 104 -2.04 -11.00 -7.23
CA ILE A 104 -2.42 -10.19 -8.40
C ILE A 104 -3.80 -9.57 -8.21
N ASP A 105 -4.76 -10.35 -7.70
CA ASP A 105 -6.18 -9.97 -7.66
C ASP A 105 -6.55 -9.16 -6.39
N GLU A 106 -5.98 -9.54 -5.25
CA GLU A 106 -6.31 -9.02 -3.92
C GLU A 106 -5.08 -8.36 -3.24
N ASP A 107 -5.23 -7.84 -2.03
CA ASP A 107 -4.08 -7.48 -1.18
C ASP A 107 -4.38 -7.97 0.21
N ASP A 108 -4.22 -9.27 0.38
CA ASP A 108 -4.38 -9.95 1.65
C ASP A 108 -3.04 -10.01 2.38
N MET A 109 -2.40 -8.84 2.54
CA MET A 109 -1.20 -8.76 3.37
C MET A 109 -1.58 -9.13 4.82
N PRO A 110 -0.88 -10.10 5.42
CA PRO A 110 -1.14 -10.49 6.80
C PRO A 110 -0.81 -9.37 7.78
N SER A 111 -1.44 -9.44 8.98
CA SER A 111 -1.28 -8.44 10.05
C SER A 111 0.19 -8.14 10.37
N PHE A 112 0.46 -6.92 10.83
CA PHE A 112 1.78 -6.52 11.33
C PHE A 112 2.23 -7.30 12.57
N ASP A 113 1.32 -8.01 13.24
CA ASP A 113 1.65 -8.80 14.43
C ASP A 113 2.18 -10.21 14.09
N ASP A 114 2.03 -10.67 12.84
CA ASP A 114 2.49 -11.98 12.39
C ASP A 114 3.69 -11.86 11.44
N GLU A 115 4.90 -11.82 12.01
CA GLU A 115 6.15 -11.70 11.24
C GLU A 115 6.37 -12.88 10.28
N ALA A 116 5.99 -14.10 10.68
CA ALA A 116 6.19 -15.28 9.85
C ALA A 116 5.27 -15.24 8.62
N ALA A 117 3.99 -14.91 8.80
CA ALA A 117 3.06 -14.73 7.69
C ALA A 117 3.51 -13.59 6.76
N ARG A 118 4.01 -12.48 7.31
CA ARG A 118 4.55 -11.37 6.49
C ARG A 118 5.76 -11.79 5.68
N GLN A 119 6.68 -12.56 6.25
CA GLN A 119 7.86 -13.01 5.52
C GLN A 119 7.47 -13.95 4.38
N ARG A 120 6.55 -14.90 4.63
CA ARG A 120 5.98 -15.74 3.56
C ARG A 120 5.32 -14.90 2.48
N TRP A 121 4.46 -13.95 2.85
CA TRP A 121 3.81 -13.06 1.88
C TRP A 121 4.80 -12.25 1.02
N LYS A 122 5.92 -11.81 1.60
CA LYS A 122 6.99 -11.11 0.84
C LYS A 122 7.69 -12.04 -0.14
N ASP A 123 8.00 -13.26 0.27
CA ASP A 123 8.65 -14.25 -0.58
C ASP A 123 7.72 -14.69 -1.72
N ASP A 124 6.44 -14.93 -1.41
CA ASP A 124 5.37 -15.19 -2.38
C ASP A 124 5.24 -14.05 -3.39
N SER A 125 5.14 -12.81 -2.91
CA SER A 125 5.05 -11.61 -3.75
C SER A 125 6.26 -11.44 -4.66
N ARG A 126 7.46 -11.79 -4.16
CA ARG A 126 8.69 -11.76 -4.94
C ARG A 126 8.69 -12.83 -6.04
N ASP A 127 8.24 -14.04 -5.74
CA ASP A 127 8.16 -15.14 -6.71
C ASP A 127 7.22 -14.76 -7.87
N VAL A 128 6.04 -14.22 -7.56
CA VAL A 128 5.08 -13.73 -8.57
C VAL A 128 5.68 -12.60 -9.40
N TYR A 129 6.35 -11.65 -8.75
CA TYR A 129 7.02 -10.54 -9.44
C TYR A 129 8.07 -11.05 -10.44
N LEU A 130 8.94 -11.95 -10.02
CA LEU A 130 9.99 -12.51 -10.86
C LEU A 130 9.41 -13.32 -12.03
N LEU A 131 8.31 -14.05 -11.80
CA LEU A 131 7.61 -14.79 -12.85
C LEU A 131 7.09 -13.87 -13.95
N ILE A 132 6.40 -12.79 -13.58
CA ILE A 132 5.89 -11.78 -14.53
C ILE A 132 7.07 -11.13 -15.26
N MET A 133 8.13 -10.75 -14.55
CA MET A 133 9.30 -10.09 -15.11
C MET A 133 10.07 -10.91 -16.11
N ALA A 134 10.21 -12.21 -15.89
CA ALA A 134 10.88 -13.10 -16.82
C ALA A 134 10.16 -13.19 -18.18
N SER A 135 8.89 -12.77 -18.24
CA SER A 135 8.03 -12.94 -19.40
C SER A 135 7.77 -11.65 -20.20
N ILE A 136 8.28 -10.51 -19.74
CA ILE A 136 8.06 -9.20 -20.37
C ILE A 136 9.38 -8.49 -20.67
N GLN A 137 9.41 -7.67 -21.72
CA GLN A 137 10.53 -6.76 -22.02
C GLN A 137 10.16 -5.35 -21.56
N GLY A 138 10.54 -4.94 -20.34
CA GLY A 138 10.15 -3.62 -19.84
C GLY A 138 10.71 -3.21 -18.48
N GLN A 139 10.49 -1.95 -18.13
CA GLN A 139 10.72 -1.42 -16.79
C GLN A 139 9.61 -1.89 -15.84
N ALA A 140 9.97 -2.14 -14.59
CA ALA A 140 9.06 -2.70 -13.61
C ALA A 140 9.17 -2.07 -12.23
N LYS A 141 8.13 -2.30 -11.42
CA LYS A 141 8.02 -1.82 -10.05
C LYS A 141 8.36 -2.97 -9.09
N LYS A 142 8.80 -2.66 -7.87
CA LYS A 142 9.20 -3.67 -6.86
C LYS A 142 8.01 -4.44 -6.24
N ASP A 143 6.90 -4.59 -6.96
CA ASP A 143 5.70 -5.28 -6.49
C ASP A 143 4.97 -6.00 -7.66
N PRO A 144 4.45 -7.23 -7.44
CA PRO A 144 3.87 -8.06 -8.51
C PRO A 144 2.62 -7.45 -9.14
N ARG A 145 1.76 -6.81 -8.34
CA ARG A 145 0.48 -6.27 -8.78
C ARG A 145 0.63 -4.98 -9.60
N GLY A 146 1.51 -4.09 -9.17
CA GLY A 146 1.91 -2.90 -9.92
C GLY A 146 2.55 -3.29 -11.24
N THR A 147 3.36 -4.35 -11.25
CA THR A 147 3.95 -4.90 -12.48
C THR A 147 2.87 -5.49 -13.40
N TYR A 148 1.95 -6.29 -12.88
CA TYR A 148 0.81 -6.80 -13.65
C TYR A 148 -0.04 -5.67 -14.25
N CYS A 149 -0.39 -4.65 -13.46
CA CYS A 149 -1.12 -3.49 -13.95
C CYS A 149 -0.36 -2.75 -15.05
N LEU A 150 0.95 -2.57 -14.93
CA LEU A 150 1.78 -1.94 -15.97
C LEU A 150 1.82 -2.76 -17.26
N VAL A 151 1.81 -4.10 -17.17
CA VAL A 151 1.71 -4.99 -18.33
C VAL A 151 0.37 -4.83 -19.04
N VAL A 152 -0.73 -4.84 -18.27
CA VAL A 152 -2.08 -4.58 -18.78
C VAL A 152 -2.17 -3.19 -19.40
N LEU A 153 -1.54 -2.18 -18.80
CA LEU A 153 -1.51 -0.85 -19.40
C LEU A 153 -0.71 -0.88 -20.72
N SER A 154 0.55 -1.31 -20.71
CA SER A 154 1.47 -1.24 -21.86
C SER A 154 0.99 -2.01 -23.09
N LEU A 155 0.25 -3.11 -22.92
CA LEU A 155 -0.21 -3.93 -24.06
C LEU A 155 -1.43 -3.38 -24.76
N PHE A 156 -2.32 -2.65 -24.10
CA PHE A 156 -3.54 -2.17 -24.78
C PHE A 156 -3.29 -0.88 -25.59
N HIS A 157 -2.08 -0.75 -26.19
CA HIS A 157 -1.60 0.42 -26.94
C HIS A 157 -1.84 1.73 -26.24
N LEU A 158 -1.70 1.68 -24.94
CA LEU A 158 -1.62 2.85 -24.14
C LEU A 158 -0.22 3.40 -24.29
N ASP A 159 -0.16 4.38 -25.19
CA ASP A 159 0.94 5.32 -25.45
C ASP A 159 1.75 5.57 -24.17
N GLN A 160 3.05 5.89 -24.28
CA GLN A 160 3.93 6.22 -23.13
C GLN A 160 3.21 7.14 -22.11
N VAL A 161 2.34 8.01 -22.61
CA VAL A 161 1.37 8.84 -21.89
C VAL A 161 0.63 8.10 -20.76
N ALA A 162 0.11 6.90 -20.98
CA ALA A 162 -0.62 6.12 -19.98
C ALA A 162 0.25 5.60 -18.84
N VAL A 163 1.45 5.12 -19.19
CA VAL A 163 2.46 4.69 -18.23
C VAL A 163 2.90 5.90 -17.41
N ASP A 164 3.07 7.05 -18.06
CA ASP A 164 3.37 8.31 -17.41
C ASP A 164 2.23 8.78 -16.51
N GLU A 165 0.97 8.72 -16.95
CA GLU A 165 -0.20 9.07 -16.13
C GLU A 165 -0.35 8.14 -14.91
N PHE A 166 -0.09 6.85 -15.09
CA PHE A 166 -0.08 5.90 -13.98
C PHE A 166 1.09 6.16 -13.02
N ASN A 167 2.28 6.48 -13.52
CA ASN A 167 3.42 6.82 -12.68
C ASN A 167 3.20 8.14 -11.92
N LYS A 168 2.59 9.14 -12.57
CA LYS A 168 2.16 10.39 -11.90
C LYS A 168 1.20 10.11 -10.76
N LEU A 169 0.34 9.09 -10.84
CA LEU A 169 -0.50 8.69 -9.72
C LEU A 169 0.34 8.20 -8.52
N ARG A 170 1.40 7.43 -8.77
CA ARG A 170 2.17 6.75 -7.71
C ARG A 170 3.23 7.64 -7.06
N GLU A 171 3.83 8.59 -7.78
CA GLU A 171 5.06 9.27 -7.33
C GLU A 171 4.91 10.79 -7.21
N GLY A 172 5.60 11.39 -6.24
CA GLY A 172 5.81 12.84 -6.20
C GLY A 172 4.61 13.69 -5.77
N TRP A 173 3.69 13.12 -4.99
CA TRP A 173 2.65 13.84 -4.25
C TRP A 173 3.00 13.85 -2.76
N THR A 174 2.67 14.91 -2.04
CA THR A 174 3.00 15.05 -0.61
C THR A 174 1.78 15.22 0.30
N THR A 175 0.58 15.35 -0.27
CA THR A 175 -0.68 15.54 0.48
C THR A 175 -1.82 14.76 -0.15
N LEU A 176 -2.89 14.47 0.60
CA LEU A 176 -4.10 13.85 0.05
C LEU A 176 -4.83 14.73 -0.94
N ASP A 177 -4.74 16.06 -0.84
CA ASP A 177 -5.38 16.98 -1.80
C ASP A 177 -4.74 16.86 -3.19
N GLU A 178 -3.40 16.81 -3.24
CA GLU A 178 -2.67 16.55 -4.49
C GLU A 178 -2.99 15.16 -5.04
N TYR A 179 -3.03 14.15 -4.16
CA TYR A 179 -3.34 12.79 -4.53
C TYR A 179 -4.76 12.69 -5.11
N HIS A 180 -5.75 13.28 -4.44
CA HIS A 180 -7.13 13.34 -4.90
C HIS A 180 -7.24 13.95 -6.30
N GLY A 181 -6.56 15.08 -6.55
CA GLY A 181 -6.49 15.70 -7.87
C GLY A 181 -5.94 14.76 -8.95
N ARG A 182 -4.91 13.99 -8.62
CA ARG A 182 -4.32 12.99 -9.55
C ARG A 182 -5.25 11.82 -9.81
N VAL A 183 -5.96 11.33 -8.79
CA VAL A 183 -6.96 10.26 -8.96
C VAL A 183 -8.11 10.73 -9.85
N GLN A 184 -8.57 11.97 -9.68
CA GLN A 184 -9.60 12.57 -10.56
C GLN A 184 -9.12 12.70 -12.00
N HIS A 185 -7.88 13.18 -12.20
CA HIS A 185 -7.27 13.27 -13.51
C HIS A 185 -7.17 11.89 -14.18
N PHE A 186 -6.64 10.89 -13.46
CA PHE A 186 -6.50 9.53 -13.94
C PHE A 186 -7.85 8.91 -14.30
N ARG A 187 -8.89 9.12 -13.48
CA ARG A 187 -10.26 8.67 -13.79
C ARG A 187 -10.79 9.30 -15.07
N LYS A 188 -10.61 10.61 -15.24
CA LYS A 188 -11.04 11.33 -16.44
C LYS A 188 -10.31 10.82 -17.68
N TRP A 189 -9.00 10.69 -17.60
CA TRP A 189 -8.18 10.15 -18.67
C TRP A 189 -8.57 8.71 -19.03
N LEU A 190 -8.86 7.85 -18.06
CA LEU A 190 -9.38 6.49 -18.30
C LEU A 190 -10.73 6.47 -19.01
N ALA A 191 -11.58 7.49 -18.80
CA ALA A 191 -12.86 7.60 -19.48
C ALA A 191 -12.69 8.10 -20.93
N GLU A 192 -11.77 9.03 -21.16
CA GLU A 192 -11.52 9.65 -22.47
C GLU A 192 -10.72 8.76 -23.42
N SER A 193 -9.83 7.94 -22.88
CA SER A 193 -8.94 7.03 -23.63
C SER A 193 -9.63 5.81 -24.22
N GLY A 194 -10.88 5.52 -23.85
CA GLY A 194 -11.65 4.38 -24.37
C GLY A 194 -11.13 3.00 -23.94
N ILE A 195 -10.15 2.95 -23.02
CA ILE A 195 -9.52 1.69 -22.60
C ILE A 195 -10.47 0.91 -21.69
N LYS A 196 -10.60 -0.38 -21.96
CA LYS A 196 -11.37 -1.31 -21.16
C LYS A 196 -10.49 -2.09 -20.18
N ILE A 197 -9.84 -1.38 -19.25
CA ILE A 197 -9.22 -2.02 -18.08
C ILE A 197 -10.34 -2.59 -17.19
N PRO A 198 -10.22 -3.80 -16.62
CA PRO A 198 -11.17 -4.28 -15.61
C PRO A 198 -11.32 -3.29 -14.45
N SER A 199 -12.54 -3.08 -13.96
CA SER A 199 -12.81 -2.07 -12.91
C SER A 199 -12.00 -2.31 -11.63
N GLU A 200 -11.78 -3.58 -11.28
CA GLU A 200 -11.00 -3.97 -10.10
C GLU A 200 -9.53 -3.61 -10.23
N SER A 201 -8.92 -3.87 -11.39
CA SER A 201 -7.52 -3.50 -11.67
C SER A 201 -7.30 -1.98 -11.61
N ARG A 202 -8.30 -1.19 -12.02
CA ARG A 202 -8.23 0.29 -11.94
C ARG A 202 -8.26 0.80 -10.50
N LEU A 203 -9.14 0.25 -9.66
CA LEU A 203 -9.21 0.61 -8.24
C LEU A 203 -7.92 0.18 -7.54
N ASN A 204 -7.43 -1.02 -7.87
CA ASN A 204 -6.20 -1.57 -7.34
C ASN A 204 -4.98 -0.68 -7.58
N ALA A 205 -4.92 -0.07 -8.76
CA ALA A 205 -3.93 0.92 -9.18
C ALA A 205 -3.91 2.17 -8.28
N VAL A 206 -5.09 2.62 -7.83
CA VAL A 206 -5.25 3.79 -6.95
C VAL A 206 -5.09 3.44 -5.48
N LEU A 207 -5.40 2.22 -5.06
CA LEU A 207 -5.27 1.88 -3.64
C LEU A 207 -3.81 1.70 -3.23
N SER A 208 -2.96 1.14 -4.11
CA SER A 208 -1.57 0.80 -3.76
C SER A 208 -0.74 1.98 -3.22
N PRO A 209 -0.75 3.20 -3.81
CA PRO A 209 0.04 4.31 -3.29
C PRO A 209 -0.38 4.82 -1.90
N LEU A 210 -1.68 4.69 -1.56
CA LEU A 210 -2.18 5.10 -0.25
C LEU A 210 -1.61 4.28 0.90
N ARG A 211 -1.18 3.05 0.63
CA ARG A 211 -0.61 2.15 1.64
C ARG A 211 0.66 2.70 2.29
N GLU A 212 1.51 3.37 1.52
CA GLU A 212 2.82 3.82 2.02
C GLU A 212 2.71 5.05 2.93
N HIS A 213 1.72 5.91 2.68
CA HIS A 213 1.62 7.21 3.33
C HIS A 213 0.36 7.38 4.19
N TYR A 214 -0.71 6.63 3.91
CA TYR A 214 -2.04 6.80 4.53
C TYR A 214 -2.70 5.45 4.86
N GLN A 215 -2.01 4.61 5.66
CA GLN A 215 -2.43 3.25 6.00
C GLN A 215 -3.88 3.16 6.54
N ALA A 216 -4.30 4.06 7.43
CA ALA A 216 -5.65 4.03 7.99
C ALA A 216 -6.75 4.33 6.96
N LEU A 217 -6.46 5.15 5.95
CA LEU A 217 -7.37 5.35 4.82
C LEU A 217 -7.36 4.12 3.91
N TYR A 218 -6.19 3.57 3.62
CA TYR A 218 -6.01 2.35 2.84
C TYR A 218 -6.83 1.17 3.41
N ASP A 219 -6.70 0.88 4.70
CA ASP A 219 -7.38 -0.24 5.36
C ASP A 219 -8.91 -0.12 5.25
N ARG A 220 -9.46 1.08 5.48
CA ARG A 220 -10.90 1.36 5.33
C ARG A 220 -11.38 1.10 3.91
N LEU A 221 -10.62 1.56 2.92
CA LEU A 221 -10.95 1.37 1.51
C LEU A 221 -10.87 -0.11 1.11
N MET A 222 -9.89 -0.86 1.64
CA MET A 222 -9.76 -2.30 1.40
C MET A 222 -10.93 -3.10 1.97
N VAL A 223 -11.40 -2.77 3.19
CA VAL A 223 -12.61 -3.38 3.75
C VAL A 223 -13.83 -3.13 2.85
N ARG A 224 -13.98 -1.91 2.31
CA ARG A 224 -15.07 -1.60 1.37
C ARG A 224 -14.92 -2.36 0.05
N LYS A 225 -13.69 -2.54 -0.44
CA LYS A 225 -13.37 -3.32 -1.66
C LYS A 225 -13.78 -4.78 -1.47
N GLN A 226 -13.37 -5.42 -0.37
CA GLN A 226 -13.74 -6.81 -0.03
C GLN A 226 -15.27 -6.99 0.06
N LYS A 227 -15.97 -5.99 0.62
CA LYS A 227 -17.44 -5.97 0.67
C LYS A 227 -18.12 -5.64 -0.67
N LYS A 228 -17.36 -5.43 -1.75
CA LYS A 228 -17.84 -5.00 -3.08
C LYS A 228 -18.67 -3.70 -3.05
N THR A 229 -18.36 -2.82 -2.10
CA THR A 229 -19.01 -1.51 -1.93
C THR A 229 -18.14 -0.35 -2.38
N LEU A 230 -16.88 -0.62 -2.73
CA LEU A 230 -15.96 0.40 -3.21
C LEU A 230 -16.16 0.64 -4.72
N GLY A 231 -16.66 1.83 -5.04
CA GLY A 231 -16.68 2.37 -6.40
C GLY A 231 -15.86 3.67 -6.49
N TRP A 232 -15.70 4.19 -7.71
CA TRP A 232 -14.94 5.43 -7.96
C TRP A 232 -15.44 6.64 -7.18
N ASP A 233 -16.76 6.81 -7.08
CA ASP A 233 -17.33 7.97 -6.37
C ASP A 233 -17.11 7.87 -4.87
N THR A 234 -17.20 6.65 -4.32
CA THR A 234 -16.90 6.38 -2.90
C THR A 234 -15.40 6.58 -2.62
N LEU A 235 -14.53 6.09 -3.50
CA LEU A 235 -13.08 6.26 -3.38
C LEU A 235 -12.69 7.74 -3.35
N LEU A 236 -13.17 8.52 -4.32
CA LEU A 236 -12.86 9.96 -4.37
C LEU A 236 -13.37 10.70 -3.15
N ARG A 237 -14.57 10.36 -2.66
CA ARG A 237 -15.14 10.96 -1.45
C ARG A 237 -14.28 10.66 -0.23
N ASP A 238 -13.93 9.40 0.00
CA ASP A 238 -13.14 8.99 1.16
C ASP A 238 -11.73 9.63 1.15
N ILE A 239 -11.12 9.82 -0.05
CA ILE A 239 -9.85 10.56 -0.18
C ILE A 239 -10.04 12.05 0.12
N ALA A 240 -11.10 12.68 -0.40
CA ALA A 240 -11.39 14.10 -0.16
C ALA A 240 -11.69 14.39 1.31
N GLU A 241 -12.42 13.50 1.99
CA GLU A 241 -12.65 13.58 3.44
C GLU A 241 -11.32 13.47 4.21
N GLY A 242 -10.42 12.57 3.79
CA GLY A 242 -9.08 12.48 4.35
C GLY A 242 -8.27 13.77 4.16
N ALA A 243 -8.33 14.39 2.98
CA ALA A 243 -7.66 15.65 2.70
C ALA A 243 -8.20 16.82 3.53
N GLU A 244 -9.50 16.86 3.80
CA GLU A 244 -10.10 17.85 4.69
C GLU A 244 -9.58 17.70 6.13
N VAL A 245 -9.48 16.46 6.62
CA VAL A 245 -8.93 16.18 7.95
C VAL A 245 -7.47 16.60 8.04
N GLU A 246 -6.65 16.28 7.04
CA GLU A 246 -5.24 16.72 6.94
C GLU A 246 -5.14 18.25 6.97
N ARG A 247 -6.00 18.96 6.22
CA ARG A 247 -6.02 20.43 6.19
C ARG A 247 -6.36 21.04 7.55
N ILE A 248 -7.30 20.45 8.29
CA ILE A 248 -7.72 20.92 9.61
C ILE A 248 -6.64 20.64 10.67
N LEU A 249 -5.99 19.47 10.59
CA LEU A 249 -5.03 19.03 11.60
C LEU A 249 -3.59 19.50 11.32
N GLY A 250 -3.30 19.97 10.10
CA GLY A 250 -1.98 20.45 9.70
C GLY A 250 -0.90 19.35 9.68
N GLN A 251 -1.32 18.09 9.57
CA GLN A 251 -0.44 16.93 9.49
C GLN A 251 -0.87 16.05 8.31
N PRO A 252 0.07 15.63 7.44
CA PRO A 252 -0.17 14.54 6.51
C PRO A 252 -0.44 13.23 7.27
#